data_AF-C9MYD2-F1
#
_entry.id   AF-C9MYD2-F1
#
_cell.length_a   1.000
_cell.length_b   1.000
_cell.length_c   1.000
_cell.angle_alpha   90.00
_cell.angle_beta   90.00
_cell.angle_gamma   90.00
#
_symmetry.space_group_name_H-M   'P 1'
#
loop_
_entity.id
_entity.type
_entity.pdbx_description
1 polymer ?
#
loop_
_entity_poly.entity_id
_entity_poly.type
_entity_poly.pdbx_seq_one_letter_code
_entity_poly.pdbx_strand_id
1 'polypeptide(L)'
;MEIVDTIEFENNEYAVMKTSLLKTLSNLIEIFEKKYLFNKKLIDNSKIKVLNKSLFEIWTVLVSDLDNKEISRLKNKKEILKEKYIELLKDQDFNDAVTRGTNDRKSVVKRFSLLEKLIRSIIDD
;
A
#
# COMPACT_ATOMS: atom_id res chain seq x y z
N MET A 1 30.04 -12.13 -12.82
CA MET A 1 28.57 -12.27 -12.71
C MET A 1 27.92 -10.90 -12.54
N GLU A 2 28.47 -10.01 -11.69
CA GLU A 2 27.85 -8.72 -11.33
C GLU A 2 27.59 -7.69 -12.46
N ILE A 3 28.41 -7.61 -13.51
CA ILE A 3 28.26 -6.55 -14.55
C ILE A 3 27.13 -6.87 -15.54
N VAL A 4 26.96 -8.15 -15.90
CA VAL A 4 25.92 -8.59 -16.84
C VAL A 4 24.54 -8.46 -16.18
N ASP A 5 24.43 -8.86 -14.91
CA ASP A 5 23.21 -8.72 -14.11
C ASP A 5 22.79 -7.25 -13.94
N THR A 6 23.75 -6.33 -13.83
CA THR A 6 23.48 -4.88 -13.72
C THR A 6 22.93 -4.30 -15.03
N ILE A 7 23.50 -4.69 -16.17
CA ILE A 7 23.07 -4.24 -17.49
C ILE A 7 21.69 -4.80 -17.85
N GLU A 8 21.41 -6.06 -17.50
CA GLU A 8 20.11 -6.69 -17.73
C GLU A 8 19.00 -6.08 -16.85
N PHE A 9 19.31 -5.80 -15.57
CA PHE A 9 18.44 -5.05 -14.66
C PHE A 9 18.12 -3.65 -15.20
N GLU A 10 19.12 -2.91 -15.67
CA GLU A 10 18.94 -1.57 -16.24
C GLU A 10 18.11 -1.57 -17.54
N ASN A 11 18.28 -2.59 -18.40
CA ASN A 11 17.70 -2.58 -19.74
C ASN A 11 16.25 -3.06 -19.84
N ASN A 12 15.71 -3.83 -18.88
CA ASN A 12 14.35 -4.35 -19.00
C ASN A 12 13.56 -4.38 -17.67
N GLU A 13 14.15 -4.86 -16.58
CA GLU A 13 13.44 -4.98 -15.30
C GLU A 13 13.16 -3.61 -14.66
N TYR A 14 14.14 -2.70 -14.67
CA TYR A 14 13.98 -1.36 -14.11
C TYR A 14 12.83 -0.58 -14.76
N ALA A 15 12.74 -0.60 -16.09
CA ALA A 15 11.69 0.11 -16.82
C ALA A 15 10.28 -0.45 -16.49
N VAL A 16 10.17 -1.77 -16.36
CA VAL A 16 8.93 -2.45 -15.98
C VAL A 16 8.56 -2.13 -14.53
N MET A 17 9.50 -2.24 -13.59
CA MET A 17 9.28 -1.93 -12.17
C MET A 17 8.89 -0.46 -11.97
N LYS A 18 9.57 0.46 -12.65
CA LYS A 18 9.25 1.90 -12.63
C LYS A 18 7.83 2.15 -13.13
N THR A 19 7.47 1.56 -14.27
CA THR A 19 6.13 1.70 -14.86
C THR A 19 5.06 1.13 -13.93
N SER A 20 5.31 -0.05 -13.36
CA SER A 20 4.42 -0.69 -12.39
C SER A 20 4.21 0.20 -11.15
N LEU A 21 5.29 0.69 -10.53
CA LEU A 21 5.21 1.55 -9.35
C LEU A 21 4.45 2.86 -9.66
N LEU A 22 4.72 3.52 -10.79
CA LEU A 22 4.02 4.74 -11.16
C LEU A 22 2.52 4.50 -11.38
N LYS A 23 2.16 3.38 -12.00
CA LYS A 23 0.75 2.97 -12.17
C LYS A 23 0.09 2.71 -10.82
N THR A 24 0.76 2.00 -9.92
CA THR A 24 0.28 1.74 -8.55
C THR A 24 0.05 3.03 -7.78
N LEU A 25 1.00 3.96 -7.82
CA LEU A 25 0.86 5.27 -7.17
C LEU A 25 -0.30 6.08 -7.76
N SER A 26 -0.47 6.06 -9.08
CA SER A 26 -1.61 6.72 -9.75
C SER A 26 -2.95 6.14 -9.28
N ASN A 27 -3.07 4.80 -9.21
CA ASN A 27 -4.27 4.14 -8.70
C ASN A 27 -4.56 4.51 -7.24
N LEU A 28 -3.53 4.52 -6.40
CA LEU A 28 -3.66 4.89 -4.99
C LEU A 28 -4.07 6.35 -4.81
N ILE A 29 -3.55 7.28 -5.63
CA ILE A 29 -3.96 8.69 -5.61
C ILE A 29 -5.45 8.83 -5.96
N GLU A 30 -5.94 8.08 -6.94
CA GLU A 30 -7.34 8.13 -7.36
C GLU A 30 -8.29 7.59 -6.26
N ILE A 31 -7.85 6.58 -5.52
CA ILE A 31 -8.61 6.00 -4.40
C ILE A 31 -8.61 6.95 -3.21
N PHE A 32 -7.43 7.39 -2.74
CA PHE A 32 -7.28 8.03 -1.43
C PHE A 32 -7.07 9.54 -1.48
N GLU A 33 -6.81 10.16 -2.62
CA GLU A 33 -6.27 11.51 -2.73
C GLU A 33 -4.85 11.63 -2.13
N LYS A 34 -4.02 12.47 -2.76
CA LYS A 34 -2.60 12.64 -2.41
C LYS A 34 -2.35 13.01 -0.93
N LYS A 35 -3.27 13.76 -0.30
CA LYS A 35 -3.10 14.22 1.09
C LYS A 35 -3.21 13.09 2.13
N TYR A 36 -3.90 11.99 1.81
CA TYR A 36 -4.15 10.88 2.73
C TYR A 36 -3.22 9.69 2.50
N LEU A 37 -2.42 9.71 1.43
CA LEU A 37 -1.53 8.61 1.10
C LEU A 37 -0.42 8.40 2.14
N PHE A 38 -0.27 7.14 2.53
CA PHE A 38 0.83 6.62 3.35
C PHE A 38 1.02 7.39 4.66
N ASN A 39 -0.06 7.87 5.25
CA ASN A 39 -0.06 8.56 6.52
C ASN A 39 -1.37 8.27 7.26
N LYS A 40 -1.48 8.79 8.49
CA LYS A 40 -2.63 8.54 9.37
C LYS A 40 -3.66 9.69 9.37
N LYS A 41 -3.63 10.60 8.39
CA LYS A 41 -4.54 11.76 8.34
C LYS A 41 -6.01 11.41 8.19
N LEU A 42 -6.31 10.21 7.68
CA LEU A 42 -7.69 9.71 7.63
C LEU A 42 -8.32 9.58 9.03
N ILE A 43 -7.50 9.38 10.07
CA ILE A 43 -7.97 9.25 11.46
C ILE A 43 -7.57 10.43 12.35
N ASP A 44 -6.56 11.20 11.96
CA ASP A 44 -6.08 12.36 12.72
C ASP A 44 -5.48 13.41 11.78
N ASN A 45 -6.29 14.41 11.43
CA ASN A 45 -5.89 15.51 10.54
C ASN A 45 -4.79 16.41 11.13
N SER A 46 -4.53 16.35 12.44
CA SER A 46 -3.44 17.11 13.08
C SER A 46 -2.06 16.53 12.78
N LYS A 47 -1.97 15.26 12.36
CA LYS A 47 -0.69 14.64 12.02
C LYS A 47 -0.09 15.34 10.81
N ILE A 48 1.08 15.94 11.02
CA ILE A 48 1.91 16.58 9.99
C ILE A 48 2.23 15.53 8.90
N LYS A 49 2.52 15.97 7.67
CA LYS A 49 2.87 15.16 6.48
C LYS A 49 4.15 14.33 6.68
N VAL A 50 4.18 13.42 7.65
CA VAL A 50 5.23 12.43 7.78
C VAL A 50 4.77 11.20 7.02
N LEU A 51 5.49 10.88 5.95
CA LEU A 51 5.32 9.65 5.20
C LEU A 51 5.62 8.47 6.14
N ASN A 52 4.63 7.60 6.34
CA ASN A 52 4.82 6.35 7.03
C ASN A 52 5.38 5.32 6.03
N LYS A 53 6.66 4.96 6.18
CA LYS A 53 7.36 4.04 5.26
C LYS A 53 6.71 2.66 5.20
N SER A 54 6.20 2.16 6.32
CA SER A 54 5.51 0.87 6.37
C SER A 54 4.19 0.91 5.62
N LEU A 55 3.40 1.98 5.75
CA LEU A 55 2.19 2.17 4.94
C LEU A 55 2.53 2.32 3.45
N PHE A 56 3.59 3.04 3.11
CA PHE A 56 4.07 3.13 1.72
C PHE A 56 4.38 1.74 1.15
N GLU A 57 5.23 0.98 1.84
CA GLU A 57 5.63 -0.38 1.45
C GLU A 57 4.42 -1.28 1.21
N ILE A 58 3.57 -1.49 2.23
CA ILE A 58 2.48 -2.47 2.13
C ILE A 58 1.44 -2.10 1.07
N TRP A 59 1.10 -0.81 0.93
CA TRP A 59 0.13 -0.38 -0.07
C TRP A 59 0.70 -0.55 -1.48
N THR A 60 1.96 -0.16 -1.70
CA THR A 60 2.57 -0.27 -3.02
C THR A 60 2.73 -1.72 -3.46
N VAL A 61 3.16 -2.61 -2.57
CA VAL A 61 3.32 -4.05 -2.87
C VAL A 61 1.96 -4.70 -3.12
N LEU A 62 1.01 -4.57 -2.18
CA LEU A 62 -0.28 -5.26 -2.32
C LEU A 62 -1.10 -4.75 -3.52
N VAL A 63 -0.97 -3.48 -3.89
CA VAL A 63 -1.71 -2.92 -5.04
C VAL A 63 -0.98 -3.16 -6.37
N SER A 64 0.36 -3.31 -6.38
CA SER A 64 1.06 -3.69 -7.62
C SER A 64 0.74 -5.11 -8.08
N ASP A 65 0.34 -5.98 -7.15
CA ASP A 65 0.03 -7.39 -7.42
C ASP A 65 -1.39 -7.61 -7.95
N LEU A 66 -2.23 -6.56 -7.96
CA LEU A 66 -3.62 -6.64 -8.42
C LEU A 66 -3.75 -6.49 -9.93
N ASP A 67 -4.68 -7.26 -10.51
CA ASP A 67 -5.05 -7.11 -11.91
C ASP A 67 -5.93 -5.86 -12.17
N ASN A 68 -6.16 -5.54 -13.45
CA ASN A 68 -6.95 -4.35 -13.80
C ASN A 68 -8.40 -4.43 -13.32
N LYS A 69 -9.02 -5.63 -13.26
CA LYS A 69 -10.40 -5.81 -12.79
C LYS A 69 -10.48 -5.60 -11.28
N GLU A 70 -9.53 -6.14 -10.54
CA GLU A 70 -9.39 -5.98 -9.09
C GLU A 70 -9.19 -4.50 -8.72
N ILE A 71 -8.32 -3.78 -9.43
CA ILE A 71 -8.13 -2.34 -9.28
C ILE A 71 -9.43 -1.57 -9.57
N SER A 72 -10.15 -1.92 -10.65
CA SER A 72 -11.44 -1.29 -10.95
C SER A 72 -12.46 -1.52 -9.83
N ARG A 73 -12.49 -2.71 -9.21
CA ARG A 73 -13.36 -2.97 -8.05
C ARG A 73 -12.98 -2.10 -6.85
N LEU A 74 -11.69 -1.98 -6.53
CA LEU A 74 -11.22 -1.10 -5.45
C LEU A 74 -11.63 0.37 -5.69
N LYS A 75 -11.48 0.87 -6.92
CA LYS A 75 -11.87 2.24 -7.29
C LYS A 75 -13.38 2.46 -7.18
N ASN A 76 -14.18 1.51 -7.65
CA ASN A 76 -15.64 1.58 -7.57
C ASN A 76 -16.16 1.54 -6.13
N LYS A 77 -15.48 0.81 -5.24
CA LYS A 77 -15.82 0.69 -3.81
C LYS A 77 -14.92 1.53 -2.90
N LYS A 78 -14.30 2.60 -3.42
CA LYS A 78 -13.27 3.37 -2.70
C LYS A 78 -13.76 3.97 -1.38
N GLU A 79 -15.02 4.36 -1.28
CA GLU A 79 -15.56 4.93 -0.03
C GLU A 79 -15.69 3.86 1.06
N ILE A 80 -16.20 2.66 0.72
CA ILE A 80 -16.25 1.51 1.63
C ILE A 80 -14.82 1.09 2.03
N LEU A 81 -13.88 1.10 1.08
CA LEU A 81 -12.47 0.82 1.36
C LEU A 81 -11.90 1.82 2.37
N LYS A 82 -12.15 3.12 2.20
CA LYS A 82 -11.69 4.17 3.13
C LYS A 82 -12.29 3.99 4.52
N GLU A 83 -13.58 3.70 4.62
CA GLU A 83 -14.25 3.46 5.91
C GLU A 83 -13.63 2.28 6.65
N LYS A 84 -13.50 1.11 5.98
CA LYS A 84 -12.87 -0.06 6.59
C LYS A 84 -11.38 0.18 6.89
N TYR A 85 -10.67 0.96 6.07
CA TYR A 85 -9.27 1.32 6.33
C TYR A 85 -9.11 2.26 7.53
N ILE A 86 -10.04 3.19 7.74
CA ILE A 86 -10.09 4.05 8.94
C ILE A 86 -10.19 3.19 10.20
N GLU A 87 -11.05 2.17 10.20
CA GLU A 87 -11.16 1.24 11.32
C GLU A 87 -9.89 0.41 11.51
N LEU A 88 -9.28 -0.07 10.42
CA LEU A 88 -7.98 -0.76 10.50
C LEU A 88 -6.86 0.14 11.06
N LEU A 89 -6.85 1.44 10.74
CA LEU A 89 -5.86 2.37 11.28
C LEU A 89 -6.02 2.63 12.79
N LYS A 90 -7.25 2.45 13.33
CA LYS A 90 -7.56 2.55 14.75
C LYS A 90 -7.30 1.25 15.51
N ASP A 91 -7.29 0.10 14.82
CA ASP A 91 -6.91 -1.18 15.40
C ASP A 91 -5.50 -1.12 15.99
N GLN A 92 -5.37 -1.43 17.28
CA GLN A 92 -4.11 -1.27 18.02
C GLN A 92 -3.00 -2.13 17.42
N ASP A 93 -3.35 -3.36 17.04
CA ASP A 93 -2.43 -4.35 16.50
C ASP A 93 -1.84 -3.91 15.15
N PHE A 94 -2.69 -3.42 14.24
CA PHE A 94 -2.23 -2.85 12.99
C PHE A 94 -1.46 -1.55 13.21
N ASN A 95 -1.96 -0.67 14.09
CA ASN A 95 -1.34 0.62 14.37
C ASN A 95 0.09 0.46 14.86
N ASP A 96 0.33 -0.48 15.77
CA ASP A 96 1.66 -0.81 16.27
C ASP A 96 2.53 -1.40 15.16
N ALA A 97 2.02 -2.36 14.37
CA ALA A 97 2.77 -3.00 13.28
C ALA A 97 3.25 -2.02 12.18
N VAL A 98 2.61 -0.85 12.05
CA VAL A 98 3.01 0.23 11.12
C VAL A 98 3.71 1.41 11.80
N THR A 99 3.93 1.38 13.11
CA THR A 99 4.55 2.51 13.87
C THR A 99 5.79 2.09 14.65
N ARG A 100 5.77 0.90 15.25
CA ARG A 100 6.81 0.35 16.13
C ARG A 100 7.27 -0.99 15.58
N GLY A 101 8.52 -1.37 15.83
CA GLY A 101 9.00 -2.70 15.43
C GLY A 101 8.87 -2.99 13.93
N THR A 102 8.87 -1.98 13.06
CA THR A 102 8.53 -2.15 11.63
C THR A 102 9.48 -3.09 10.87
N ASN A 103 10.65 -3.38 11.44
CA ASN A 103 11.64 -4.31 10.90
C ASN A 103 11.55 -5.72 11.51
N ASP A 104 10.73 -5.94 12.54
CA ASP A 104 10.54 -7.27 13.11
C ASP A 104 9.59 -8.10 12.23
N ARG A 105 9.92 -9.38 12.05
CA ARG A 105 9.19 -10.29 11.16
C ARG A 105 7.70 -10.40 11.52
N LYS A 106 7.36 -10.36 12.81
CA LYS A 106 5.96 -10.50 13.25
C LYS A 106 5.15 -9.28 12.83
N SER A 107 5.68 -8.08 13.03
CA SER A 107 5.08 -6.82 12.60
C SER A 107 4.93 -6.76 11.08
N VAL A 108 5.93 -7.23 10.32
CA VAL A 108 5.85 -7.35 8.84
C VAL A 108 4.69 -8.25 8.43
N VAL A 109 4.68 -9.49 8.89
CA VAL A 109 3.63 -10.46 8.54
C VAL A 109 2.24 -9.93 8.93
N LYS A 110 2.13 -9.30 10.11
CA LYS A 110 0.86 -8.77 10.61
C LYS A 110 0.33 -7.62 9.76
N ARG A 111 1.14 -6.61 9.41
CA ARG A 111 0.69 -5.47 8.60
C ARG A 111 0.27 -5.88 7.19
N PHE A 112 1.00 -6.82 6.57
CA PHE A 112 0.66 -7.34 5.26
C PHE A 112 -0.64 -8.14 5.33
N SER A 113 -0.75 -9.10 6.25
CA SER A 113 -1.94 -9.96 6.38
C SER A 113 -3.22 -9.16 6.64
N LEU A 114 -3.19 -8.18 7.56
CA LEU A 114 -4.37 -7.40 7.89
C LEU A 114 -4.81 -6.48 6.74
N LEU A 115 -3.86 -5.84 6.06
CA LEU A 115 -4.20 -4.97 4.92
C LEU A 115 -4.62 -5.78 3.69
N GLU A 116 -4.01 -6.92 3.43
CA GLU A 116 -4.43 -7.83 2.37
C GLU A 116 -5.86 -8.32 2.61
N LYS A 117 -6.17 -8.76 3.83
CA LYS A 117 -7.54 -9.16 4.21
C LYS A 117 -8.55 -8.04 3.96
N LEU A 118 -8.20 -6.80 4.28
CA LEU A 118 -9.03 -5.63 3.96
C LEU A 118 -9.28 -5.53 2.46
N ILE A 119 -8.21 -5.53 1.65
CA ILE A 119 -8.27 -5.40 0.18
C ILE A 119 -9.13 -6.52 -0.43
N ARG A 120 -8.89 -7.77 -0.04
CA ARG A 120 -9.65 -8.94 -0.50
C ARG A 120 -11.14 -8.82 -0.15
N SER A 121 -11.46 -8.33 1.05
CA SER A 121 -12.86 -8.09 1.45
C SER A 121 -13.59 -7.03 0.60
N ILE A 122 -12.89 -6.23 -0.20
CA ILE A 122 -13.50 -5.27 -1.13
C ILE A 122 -13.63 -5.87 -2.53
N ILE A 123 -12.62 -6.63 -2.96
CA ILE A 123 -12.52 -7.21 -4.30
C ILE A 123 -13.45 -8.42 -4.46
N ASP A 124 -13.61 -9.22 -3.41
CA ASP A 124 -14.33 -10.49 -3.43
C ASP A 124 -15.82 -10.38 -3.01
N ASP A 125 -16.22 -9.23 -2.46
CA ASP A 125 -17.63 -8.83 -2.25
C ASP A 125 -18.35 -8.58 -3.60
#